data_AF-A0A0U1NXP2-F1
#
_entry.id   AF-A0A0U1NXP2-F1
#
_cell.length_a   1.000
_cell.length_b   1.000
_cell.length_c   1.000
_cell.angle_alpha   90.00
_cell.angle_beta   90.00
_cell.angle_gamma   90.00
#
_symmetry.space_group_name_H-M   'P 1'
#
loop_
_entity.id
_entity.type
_entity.pdbx_description
1 polymer ?
#
loop_
_entity_poly.entity_id
_entity_poly.type
_entity_poly.pdbx_seq_one_letter_code
_entity_poly.pdbx_strand_id
1 'polypeptide(L)'
;MLLFLIIRDGNVSKWNEIDKVYLLGGVFGAFVVYTVMQGITKLGPAYAVTLLLVSQLIVALIIDTYGLFGTEKVAFTANKGIGIAIMIIGILVFKLK
;
A
#
# COMPACT_ATOMS: atom_id res chain seq x y z
N MET A 1 8.84 7.09 -25.52
CA MET A 1 7.95 8.23 -25.88
C MET A 1 6.88 7.83 -26.91
N LEU A 2 7.22 7.06 -27.96
CA LEU A 2 6.25 6.58 -28.96
C LEU A 2 5.17 5.62 -28.43
N LEU A 3 5.48 4.77 -27.44
CA LEU A 3 4.51 3.84 -26.84
C LEU A 3 3.34 4.55 -26.12
N PHE A 4 3.59 5.74 -25.58
CA PHE A 4 2.63 6.52 -24.80
C PHE A 4 1.56 7.19 -25.67
N LEU A 5 1.82 7.31 -26.98
CA LEU A 5 0.90 7.89 -27.96
C LEU A 5 -0.08 6.86 -28.56
N ILE A 6 0.28 5.58 -28.57
CA ILE A 6 -0.55 4.50 -29.14
C ILE A 6 -1.62 4.02 -28.14
N ILE A 7 -1.34 4.12 -26.83
CA ILE A 7 -2.26 3.69 -25.76
C ILE A 7 -3.15 4.85 -25.28
N ARG A 8 -2.91 6.08 -25.76
CA ARG A 8 -3.69 7.25 -25.35
C ARG A 8 -4.99 7.31 -26.15
N ASP A 9 -5.90 6.40 -25.80
CA ASP A 9 -7.31 6.50 -26.14
C ASP A 9 -7.81 7.89 -25.72
N GLY A 10 -8.07 8.71 -26.74
CA GLY A 10 -8.44 10.11 -26.64
C GLY A 10 -9.88 10.28 -26.17
N ASN A 11 -10.20 9.84 -24.96
CA ASN A 11 -11.50 10.09 -24.35
C ASN A 11 -11.36 10.85 -23.02
N VAL A 12 -10.87 12.10 -23.14
CA VAL A 12 -10.91 13.16 -22.12
C VAL A 12 -12.33 13.58 -21.72
N SER A 13 -13.37 12.83 -22.11
CA SER A 13 -14.78 13.07 -21.78
C SER A 13 -15.37 12.02 -20.84
N LYS A 14 -14.54 11.28 -20.08
CA LYS A 14 -14.98 10.41 -18.98
C LYS A 14 -14.66 10.92 -17.57
N TRP A 15 -14.27 12.20 -17.42
CA TRP A 15 -14.03 12.80 -16.10
C TRP A 15 -15.26 12.83 -15.19
N ASN A 16 -16.47 12.83 -15.79
CA ASN A 16 -17.73 12.91 -15.04
C ASN A 16 -18.25 11.56 -14.53
N GLU A 17 -17.57 10.45 -14.86
CA GLU A 17 -17.96 9.09 -14.49
C GLU A 17 -16.80 8.35 -13.78
N ILE A 18 -15.80 9.10 -13.29
CA ILE A 18 -14.77 8.56 -12.40
C ILE A 18 -15.34 8.67 -10.99
N ASP A 19 -15.62 7.53 -10.37
CA ASP A 19 -15.94 7.48 -8.94
C ASP A 19 -14.90 8.31 -8.18
N LYS A 20 -15.36 9.32 -7.42
CA LYS A 20 -14.49 10.21 -6.60
C LYS A 20 -13.49 9.44 -5.74
N VAL A 21 -13.78 8.17 -5.45
CA VAL A 21 -12.93 7.20 -4.78
C VAL A 21 -11.59 6.97 -5.50
N TYR A 22 -11.54 6.96 -6.83
CA TYR A 22 -10.29 6.79 -7.57
C TYR A 22 -9.36 8.00 -7.45
N LEU A 23 -9.91 9.21 -7.37
CA LEU A 23 -9.12 10.42 -7.11
C LEU A 23 -8.56 10.44 -5.68
N LEU A 24 -9.27 9.86 -4.71
CA LEU A 24 -8.78 9.69 -3.34
C LEU A 24 -7.56 8.77 -3.28
N GLY A 25 -7.46 7.76 -4.15
CA GLY A 25 -6.29 6.89 -4.24
C GLY A 25 -4.99 7.66 -4.53
N GLY A 26 -5.04 8.66 -5.41
CA GLY A 26 -3.89 9.52 -5.71
C GLY A 26 -3.46 10.38 -4.53
N VAL A 27 -4.42 10.99 -3.82
CA VAL A 27 -4.16 11.79 -2.60
C VAL A 27 -3.59 10.90 -1.49
N PHE A 28 -4.13 9.68 -1.32
CA PHE A 28 -3.66 8.72 -0.32
C PHE A 28 -2.22 8.27 -0.61
N GLY A 29 -1.88 8.02 -1.88
CA GLY A 29 -0.51 7.71 -2.30
C GLY A 29 0.46 8.84 -1.98
N ALA A 30 0.10 10.09 -2.30
CA ALA A 30 0.93 11.26 -1.97
C ALA A 30 1.14 11.41 -0.46
N PHE A 31 0.10 11.17 0.34
CA PHE A 31 0.18 11.19 1.81
C PHE A 31 1.14 10.13 2.36
N VAL A 32 1.10 8.90 1.83
CA VAL A 32 2.03 7.82 2.22
C VAL A 32 3.47 8.21 1.90
N VAL A 33 3.74 8.70 0.68
CA VAL A 33 5.09 9.11 0.28
C VAL A 33 5.60 10.25 1.18
N TYR A 34 4.76 11.26 1.46
CA TYR A 34 5.11 12.34 2.36
C TYR A 34 5.49 11.85 3.76
N THR A 35 4.67 10.95 4.33
CA THR A 35 4.92 10.35 5.65
C THR A 35 6.27 9.62 5.69
N VAL A 36 6.63 8.96 4.59
CA VAL A 36 7.85 8.16 4.49
C VAL A 36 9.07 9.03 4.32
N MET A 37 8.99 10.08 3.52
CA MET A 37 10.06 11.07 3.41
C MET A 37 10.37 11.71 4.77
N GLN A 38 9.33 11.99 5.56
CA GLN A 38 9.48 12.46 6.95
C GLN A 38 10.06 11.37 7.88
N GLY A 39 9.75 10.10 7.64
CA GLY A 39 10.34 8.97 8.37
C GLY A 39 11.82 8.76 8.06
N ILE A 40 12.20 8.84 6.78
CA ILE A 40 13.58 8.70 6.29
C ILE A 40 14.50 9.75 6.93
N THR A 41 14.03 10.99 7.04
CA THR A 41 14.79 12.10 7.65
C THR A 41 15.01 11.93 9.14
N LYS A 42 14.15 11.19 9.86
CA LYS A 42 14.26 10.97 11.31
C LYS A 42 14.97 9.67 11.72
N LEU A 43 14.69 8.56 11.03
CA LEU A 43 15.18 7.22 11.38
C LEU A 43 16.25 6.69 10.42
N GLY A 44 16.55 7.41 9.34
CA GLY A 44 17.43 6.95 8.27
C GLY A 44 16.68 6.13 7.20
N PRO A 45 17.21 6.09 5.97
CA PRO A 45 16.50 5.54 4.81
C PRO A 45 16.20 4.05 4.93
N ALA A 46 17.13 3.25 5.46
CA ALA A 46 16.96 1.80 5.56
C ALA A 46 15.81 1.42 6.51
N TYR A 47 15.75 2.03 7.70
CA TYR A 47 14.72 1.72 8.69
C TYR A 47 13.33 2.19 8.24
N ALA A 48 13.23 3.38 7.66
CA ALA A 48 11.96 3.92 7.20
C ALA A 48 11.34 3.08 6.07
N VAL A 49 12.15 2.61 5.11
CA VAL A 49 11.68 1.76 4.01
C VAL A 49 11.23 0.39 4.53
N THR A 50 12.00 -0.25 5.41
CA THR A 50 11.60 -1.54 6.00
C THR A 50 10.31 -1.42 6.79
N LEU A 51 10.16 -0.38 7.62
CA LEU A 51 8.95 -0.14 8.40
C LEU A 51 7.74 0.17 7.50
N LEU A 52 7.93 0.93 6.42
CA LEU A 52 6.91 1.15 5.39
C LEU A 52 6.46 -0.17 4.78
N LEU A 53 7.39 -0.99 4.29
CA LEU A 53 7.05 -2.22 3.57
C LEU A 53 6.23 -3.14 4.46
N VAL A 54 6.62 -3.31 5.72
CA VAL A 54 5.87 -4.16 6.64
C VAL A 54 4.51 -3.56 7.00
N SER A 55 4.42 -2.25 7.23
CA SER A 55 3.13 -1.58 7.47
C SER A 55 2.17 -1.77 6.30
N GLN A 56 2.65 -1.63 5.06
CA GLN A 56 1.86 -1.84 3.85
C GLN A 56 1.40 -3.30 3.71
N LEU A 57 2.26 -4.28 4.00
CA LEU A 57 1.90 -5.71 3.97
C LEU A 57 0.83 -6.06 5.01
N ILE A 58 0.93 -5.51 6.22
CA ILE A 58 -0.08 -5.70 7.27
C ILE A 58 -1.42 -5.09 6.84
N VAL A 59 -1.40 -3.86 6.32
CA VAL A 59 -2.60 -3.17 5.83
C VAL A 59 -3.23 -3.93 4.66
N ALA A 60 -2.42 -4.42 3.71
CA ALA A 60 -2.89 -5.26 2.61
C ALA A 60 -3.57 -6.54 3.13
N LEU A 61 -2.97 -7.22 4.11
CA LEU A 61 -3.57 -8.38 4.76
C LEU A 61 -4.91 -8.08 5.43
N ILE A 62 -5.02 -6.94 6.10
CA ILE A 62 -6.29 -6.47 6.70
C ILE A 62 -7.31 -6.24 5.59
N ILE A 63 -6.95 -5.51 4.53
CA ILE A 63 -7.85 -5.22 3.40
C ILE A 63 -8.34 -6.52 2.74
N ASP A 64 -7.45 -7.48 2.49
CA ASP A 64 -7.75 -8.79 1.90
C ASP A 64 -8.67 -9.63 2.80
N THR A 65 -8.49 -9.52 4.12
CA THR A 65 -9.30 -10.25 5.12
C THR A 65 -10.72 -9.70 5.18
N TYR A 66 -10.85 -8.37 5.21
CA TYR A 66 -12.15 -7.71 5.31
C TYR A 66 -12.85 -7.60 3.95
N GLY A 67 -12.15 -7.83 2.84
CA GLY A 67 -12.69 -7.70 1.49
C GLY A 67 -13.12 -6.27 1.16
N LEU A 68 -12.48 -5.27 1.80
CA LEU A 68 -12.89 -3.85 1.78
C LEU A 68 -12.89 -3.22 0.37
N PHE A 69 -12.17 -3.80 -0.58
CA PHE A 69 -12.08 -3.33 -1.97
C PHE A 69 -12.78 -4.25 -3.00
N GLY A 70 -13.65 -5.16 -2.55
CA GLY A 70 -14.34 -6.10 -3.45
C GLY A 70 -13.47 -7.26 -3.96
N THR A 71 -12.24 -7.37 -3.46
CA THR A 71 -11.39 -8.58 -3.56
C THR A 71 -12.10 -9.75 -2.86
N GLU A 72 -12.06 -10.95 -3.46
CA GLU A 72 -12.56 -12.18 -2.85
C GLU A 72 -12.09 -12.27 -1.39
N LYS A 73 -13.04 -12.36 -0.45
CA LYS A 73 -12.71 -12.52 0.97
C LYS A 73 -11.88 -13.79 1.13
N VAL A 74 -10.57 -13.62 1.24
CA VAL A 74 -9.70 -14.74 1.55
C VAL A 74 -9.99 -15.10 2.99
N ALA A 75 -10.65 -16.24 3.21
CA ALA A 75 -10.97 -16.74 4.54
C ALA A 75 -9.75 -16.59 5.45
N PHE A 76 -9.96 -16.04 6.64
CA PHE A 76 -8.89 -15.80 7.60
C PHE A 76 -8.44 -17.15 8.18
N THR A 77 -7.65 -17.89 7.40
CA THR A 77 -7.10 -19.18 7.79
C THR A 77 -5.99 -18.95 8.80
N ALA A 78 -5.82 -19.86 9.78
CA ALA A 78 -4.79 -19.80 10.83
C ALA A 78 -3.38 -19.46 10.29
N ASN A 79 -3.06 -19.87 9.07
CA ASN A 79 -1.80 -19.56 8.37
C ASN A 79 -1.57 -18.05 8.14
N LYS A 80 -2.62 -17.26 7.82
CA LYS A 80 -2.49 -15.80 7.67
C LYS A 80 -2.21 -15.12 9.02
N GLY A 81 -2.83 -15.60 10.10
CA GLY A 81 -2.57 -15.13 11.46
C GLY A 81 -1.11 -15.38 11.89
N ILE A 82 -0.58 -16.58 11.59
CA ILE A 82 0.82 -16.91 11.84
C ILE A 82 1.76 -16.03 10.99
N GLY A 83 1.43 -15.78 9.72
CA GLY A 83 2.20 -14.89 8.84
C GLY A 83 2.32 -13.46 9.37
N ILE A 84 1.23 -12.90 9.93
CA ILE A 84 1.24 -11.58 10.58
C ILE A 84 2.12 -11.60 11.83
N ALA A 85 2.00 -12.63 12.68
CA ALA A 85 2.80 -12.76 13.89
C ALA A 85 4.32 -12.83 13.56
N ILE A 86 4.69 -13.59 12.52
CA ILE A 86 6.08 -13.67 12.05
C ILE A 86 6.58 -12.31 11.53
N MET A 87 5.76 -11.57 10.78
CA MET A 87 6.12 -10.21 10.32
C MET A 87 6.36 -9.25 11.49
N ILE A 88 5.51 -9.26 12.51
CA ILE A 88 5.66 -8.43 13.71
C ILE A 88 6.95 -8.79 14.47
N ILE A 89 7.23 -10.08 14.64
CA ILE A 89 8.47 -10.56 15.27
C ILE A 89 9.69 -10.11 14.44
N GLY A 90 9.63 -10.22 13.11
CA GLY A 90 10.69 -9.75 12.21
C GLY A 90 11.02 -8.27 12.40
N ILE A 91 10.01 -7.40 12.54
CA ILE A 91 10.22 -5.97 12.83
C ILE A 91 10.90 -5.77 14.18
N LEU A 92 10.42 -6.45 15.22
CA LEU A 92 10.96 -6.28 16.57
C LEU A 92 12.44 -6.68 16.64
N VAL A 93 12.80 -7.80 15.99
CA VAL A 93 14.20 -8.24 15.89
C VAL A 93 15.04 -7.25 15.08
N PHE A 94 14.51 -6.72 13.97
CA PHE A 94 15.23 -5.74 13.16
C PHE A 94 15.44 -4.42 13.90
N LYS A 95 14.49 -3.99 14.75
CA LYS A 95 14.62 -2.81 15.61
C LYS A 95 15.62 -3.01 16.75
N LEU A 96 15.83 -4.26 17.18
CA LEU A 96 16.72 -4.62 18.28
C LEU A 96 18.19 -4.76 17.87
N LYS A 97 18.52 -4.58 16.58
CA LYS A 97 19.88 -4.63 16.04
C LYS A 97 20.27 -3.28 15.43
#